data_AF-A0A5C8UBG8-F1
#
_entry.id   AF-A0A5C8UBG8-F1
#
_cell.length_a   1.000
_cell.length_b   1.000
_cell.length_c   1.000
_cell.angle_alpha   90.00
_cell.angle_beta   90.00
_cell.angle_gamma   90.00
#
_symmetry.space_group_name_H-M   'P 1'
#
loop_
_entity.id
_entity.type
_entity.pdbx_description
1 polymer ?
#
loop_
_entity_poly.entity_id
_entity_poly.type
_entity_poly.pdbx_seq_one_letter_code
_entity_poly.pdbx_strand_id
1 'polypeptide(L)' 'MRRSRSGRFNFTLLAEHGRINGVVVVPTENRSKEEVAQHAREKIRALADDLATVANRTALPS' A
#
# COMPACT_ATOMS: atom_id res chain seq x y z
N MET A 1 -4.15 -8.16 -15.01
CA MET A 1 -4.07 -6.80 -14.43
C MET A 1 -4.34 -5.76 -15.52
N ARG A 2 -5.48 -5.05 -15.44
CA ARG A 2 -5.85 -4.00 -16.40
C ARG A 2 -5.03 -2.74 -16.07
N ARG A 3 -4.13 -2.32 -16.97
CA ARG A 3 -3.33 -1.08 -16.83
C ARG A 3 -4.28 0.11 -16.69
N SER A 4 -4.47 0.62 -15.48
CA SER A 4 -4.94 2.00 -15.34
C SER A 4 -3.77 2.87 -15.82
N ARG A 5 -4.00 3.74 -16.81
CA ARG A 5 -2.99 4.70 -17.31
C ARG A 5 -2.54 5.70 -16.24
N SER A 6 -3.03 5.58 -15.01
CA SER A 6 -2.89 6.56 -13.93
C SER A 6 -1.94 6.12 -12.82
N GLY A 7 -1.22 5.00 -12.97
CA GLY A 7 -0.30 4.52 -11.93
C GLY A 7 -0.99 4.16 -10.61
N ARG A 8 -2.29 3.86 -10.66
CA ARG A 8 -3.11 3.52 -9.49
C ARG A 8 -3.08 2.02 -9.24
N PHE A 9 -2.73 1.64 -8.02
CA PHE A 9 -2.67 0.26 -7.55
C PHE A 9 -3.60 0.10 -6.35
N ASN A 10 -4.67 -0.68 -6.54
CA ASN A 10 -5.54 -1.06 -5.44
C ASN A 10 -4.85 -2.15 -4.61
N PHE A 11 -5.01 -2.09 -3.30
CA PHE A 11 -4.52 -3.12 -2.38
C PHE A 11 -5.58 -3.42 -1.33
N THR A 12 -5.48 -4.61 -0.75
CA THR A 12 -6.26 -5.03 0.40
C THR A 12 -5.30 -5.54 1.45
N LEU A 13 -5.34 -4.94 2.64
CA LEU A 13 -4.68 -5.47 3.83
C LEU A 13 -5.68 -6.35 4.57
N LEU A 14 -5.22 -7.52 4.99
CA LEU A 14 -5.98 -8.44 5.83
C LEU A 14 -5.43 -8.35 7.24
N ALA A 15 -6.30 -8.07 8.21
CA ALA A 15 -6.01 -8.04 9.63
C ALA A 15 -6.97 -8.98 10.37
N GLU A 16 -6.67 -9.33 11.61
CA GLU A 16 -7.53 -10.22 12.40
C GLU A 16 -8.98 -9.69 12.54
N HIS A 17 -9.11 -8.37 12.65
CA HIS A 17 -10.38 -7.66 12.86
C HIS A 17 -11.08 -7.26 11.56
N GLY A 18 -10.54 -7.63 10.39
CA GLY A 18 -11.20 -7.40 9.11
C GLY A 18 -10.26 -7.09 7.95
N ARG A 19 -10.79 -6.38 6.94
CA ARG A 19 -10.05 -6.02 5.73
C ARG A 19 -10.04 -4.51 5.53
N ILE A 20 -8.91 -3.99 5.06
CA ILE A 20 -8.73 -2.57 4.73
C ILE A 20 -8.42 -2.50 3.25
N ASN A 21 -9.25 -1.78 2.49
CA ASN A 21 -9.01 -1.53 1.07
C ASN A 21 -8.39 -0.14 0.89
N GLY A 22 -7.41 -0.04 0.01
CA GLY A 22 -6.75 1.22 -0.28
C GLY A 22 -6.24 1.30 -1.70
N VAL A 23 -5.73 2.48 -2.05
CA VAL A 23 -5.12 2.76 -3.34
C VAL A 23 -3.81 3.50 -3.13
N VAL A 24 -2.73 3.02 -3.73
CA VAL A 24 -1.50 3.81 -3.88
C VAL A 24 -1.37 4.32 -5.30
N VAL A 25 -0.77 5.49 -5.44
CA VAL A 25 -0.44 6.08 -6.74
C VAL A 25 1.08 6.14 -6.87
N VAL A 26 1.60 5.60 -7.96
CA VAL A 26 3.02 5.63 -8.31
C VAL A 26 3.23 6.28 -9.68
N PRO A 27 4.25 7.13 -9.83
CA PRO A 27 4.63 7.67 -11.12
C PRO A 27 4.95 6.56 -12.13
N THR A 28 4.48 6.71 -13.36
CA THR A 28 4.70 5.73 -14.44
C THR A 28 5.58 6.26 -15.57
N GLU A 29 5.87 7.56 -15.59
CA GLU A 29 6.68 8.20 -16.62
C GLU A 29 8.14 7.73 -16.52
N ASN A 30 8.73 7.40 -17.67
CA ASN A 30 10.13 6.94 -17.80
C ASN A 30 10.51 5.73 -16.93
N ARG A 31 9.54 4.89 -16.56
CA ARG A 31 9.76 3.68 -15.76
C ARG A 31 9.22 2.44 -16.47
N SER A 32 9.94 1.34 -16.32
CA SER A 32 9.50 0.01 -16.72
C SER A 32 8.28 -0.43 -15.89
N LYS A 33 7.57 -1.45 -16.39
CA LYS A 33 6.44 -2.03 -15.65
C LYS A 33 6.90 -2.59 -14.30
N GLU A 34 8.06 -3.22 -14.31
CA GLU A 34 8.69 -3.89 -13.18
C GLU A 34 9.03 -2.86 -12.10
N GLU A 35 9.64 -1.73 -12.47
CA GLU A 35 9.92 -0.63 -11.53
C GLU A 35 8.66 -0.01 -10.95
N VAL A 36 7.61 0.21 -11.76
CA VAL A 36 6.33 0.73 -11.27
C VAL A 36 5.69 -0.25 -10.29
N ALA A 37 5.68 -1.54 -10.61
CA ALA A 37 5.12 -2.58 -9.74
C ALA A 37 5.91 -2.71 -8.43
N GLN A 38 7.24 -2.63 -8.50
CA GLN A 38 8.11 -2.66 -7.34
C GLN A 38 7.87 -1.46 -6.43
N HIS A 39 7.83 -0.25 -6.99
CA HIS A 39 7.54 0.96 -6.24
C HIS A 39 6.14 0.94 -5.61
N ALA A 40 5.14 0.37 -6.30
CA ALA A 40 3.81 0.19 -5.73
C ALA A 40 3.83 -0.73 -4.51
N ARG A 41 4.55 -1.86 -4.59
CA ARG A 41 4.72 -2.80 -3.46
C ARG A 41 5.41 -2.15 -2.28
N GLU A 42 6.46 -1.38 -2.53
CA GLU A 42 7.19 -0.65 -1.48
C GLU A 42 6.29 0.36 -0.76
N LYS A 43 5.49 1.14 -1.50
CA LYS A 43 4.52 2.07 -0.90
C LYS A 43 3.45 1.35 -0.08
N ILE A 44 2.93 0.23 -0.57
CA ILE A 44 1.94 -0.57 0.16
C ILE A 44 2.54 -1.12 1.44
N ARG A 45 3.80 -1.61 1.40
CA ARG A 45 4.51 -2.12 2.57
C ARG A 45 4.74 -1.04 3.62
N ALA A 46 5.26 0.13 3.20
CA ALA A 46 5.46 1.26 4.11
C ALA A 46 4.15 1.68 4.81
N LEU A 47 3.04 1.71 4.06
CA LEU A 47 1.73 2.05 4.63
C LEU A 47 1.23 0.98 5.60
N ALA A 48 1.50 -0.30 5.34
CA ALA A 48 1.17 -1.38 6.27
C ALA A 48 2.02 -1.29 7.56
N ASP A 49 3.30 -0.97 7.45
CA ASP A 49 4.22 -0.81 8.58
C ASP A 49 3.84 0.41 9.46
N ASP A 50 3.46 1.53 8.83
CA ASP A 50 2.95 2.72 9.53
C ASP A 50 1.65 2.41 10.27
N LEU A 51 0.73 1.69 9.62
CA LEU A 51 -0.53 1.29 10.23
C LEU A 51 -0.32 0.36 11.42
N ALA A 52 0.56 -0.64 11.29
CA ALA A 52 0.91 -1.54 12.39
C ALA A 52 1.54 -0.78 13.57
N THR A 53 2.37 0.22 13.28
CA THR A 53 2.98 1.08 14.31
C THR A 53 1.92 1.88 15.06
N VAL A 54 0.96 2.48 14.35
CA VAL A 54 -0.14 3.23 14.97
C VAL A 54 -1.03 2.30 15.79
N ALA A 55 -1.42 1.14 15.25
CA ALA A 55 -2.26 0.16 15.93
C ALA A 55 -1.62 -0.35 17.23
N ASN A 56 -0.30 -0.63 17.21
CA ASN A 56 0.44 -1.05 18.39
C ASN A 56 0.53 0.06 19.45
N ARG A 57 0.68 1.34 19.05
CA ARG A 57 0.68 2.47 20.00
C ARG A 57 -0.68 2.64 20.68
N THR A 58 -1.77 2.44 19.95
CA THR A 58 -3.13 2.51 20.53
C THR A 58 -3.48 1.34 21.45
N ALA A 59 -2.72 0.23 21.40
CA ALA A 59 -2.95 -0.93 22.25
C ALA A 59 -2.26 -0.84 23.63
N LEU A 60 -1.40 0.16 23.86
CA LEU A 60 -0.75 0.41 25.14
C LEU A 60 -1.58 1.42 25.96
N PRO A 61 -2.03 1.08 27.19
CA PRO A 61 -2.70 2.05 28.05
C PRO A 61 -1.73 3.15 28.48
N SER A 62 -2.21 4.40 28.46
CA SER A 62 -1.51 5.60 28.95
C SER A 62 -1.32 5.61 30.45
#